data_AF-A0A662GTV2-F1
#
_entry.id   AF-A0A662GTV2-F1
#
_cell.length_a   1.000
_cell.length_b   1.000
_cell.length_c   1.000
_cell.angle_alpha   90.00
_cell.angle_beta   90.00
_cell.angle_gamma   90.00
#
_symmetry.space_group_name_H-M   'P 1'
#
loop_
_entity.id
_entity.type
_entity.pdbx_description
1 polymer ?
#
loop_
_entity_poly.entity_id
_entity_poly.type
_entity_poly.pdbx_seq_one_letter_code
_entity_poly.pdbx_strand_id
1 'polypeptide(L)'
;MVMGALWALTPAILKIWRGVHEVVSTIMFNWMAFYFTIYLIVYYLAEPGRAERSLPVLPSSRYPILWHGSSFTAVFFVAVVFCIAVYFFLWNTKLGYEIRLMGSN
;
A
#
# COMPACT_ATOMS: atom_id res chain seq x y z
N MET A 1 -7.16 -0.64 -0.27
CA MET A 1 -6.64 -1.63 -1.25
C MET A 1 -7.09 -1.32 -2.68
N VAL A 2 -8.36 -0.98 -2.95
CA VAL A 2 -8.86 -0.64 -4.31
C VAL A 2 -8.07 0.47 -4.99
N MET A 3 -7.79 1.57 -4.30
CA MET A 3 -7.03 2.70 -4.89
C MET A 3 -5.59 2.33 -5.26
N GLY A 4 -4.94 1.46 -4.49
CA GLY A 4 -3.59 0.96 -4.82
C GLY A 4 -3.60 0.05 -6.05
N ALA A 5 -4.62 -0.81 -6.18
CA ALA A 5 -4.81 -1.62 -7.37
C ALA A 5 -5.05 -0.77 -8.62
N LEU A 6 -5.89 0.27 -8.51
CA LEU A 6 -6.12 1.23 -9.59
C LEU A 6 -4.83 1.97 -9.99
N TRP A 7 -4.02 2.37 -9.01
CA TRP A 7 -2.74 3.03 -9.30
C TRP A 7 -1.77 2.11 -10.06
N ALA A 8 -1.68 0.84 -9.64
CA ALA A 8 -0.83 -0.17 -10.26
C ALA A 8 -1.26 -0.58 -11.68
N LEU A 9 -2.53 -0.34 -12.07
CA LEU A 9 -2.98 -0.57 -13.45
C LEU A 9 -2.22 0.32 -14.44
N THR A 10 -1.86 1.55 -14.05
CA THR A 10 -1.20 2.49 -14.95
C THR A 10 0.17 1.98 -15.46
N PRO A 11 1.13 1.60 -14.60
CA PRO A 11 2.38 0.99 -15.06
C PRO A 11 2.14 -0.36 -15.75
N ALA A 12 1.14 -1.15 -15.34
CA ALA A 12 0.80 -2.42 -16.00
C ALA A 12 0.32 -2.22 -17.45
N ILE A 13 -0.49 -1.20 -17.72
CA ILE A 13 -0.94 -0.86 -19.08
C ILE A 13 0.24 -0.39 -19.94
N LEU A 14 1.12 0.43 -19.39
CA LEU A 14 2.33 0.91 -20.11
C LEU A 14 3.26 -0.25 -20.50
N LYS A 15 3.39 -1.27 -19.65
CA LYS A 15 4.10 -2.51 -19.98
C LYS A 15 3.46 -3.21 -21.19
N ILE A 16 2.14 -3.44 -21.15
CA ILE A 16 1.43 -4.21 -22.17
C ILE A 16 1.43 -3.49 -23.52
N TRP A 17 1.19 -2.17 -23.52
CA TRP A 17 1.00 -1.40 -24.75
C TRP A 17 2.31 -0.91 -25.37
N ARG A 18 3.29 -0.54 -24.54
CA ARG A 18 4.51 0.14 -24.99
C ARG A 18 5.79 -0.65 -24.72
N GLY A 19 5.69 -1.85 -24.14
CA GLY A 19 6.84 -2.70 -23.85
C GLY A 19 7.83 -2.08 -22.85
N VAL A 20 7.37 -1.16 -21.99
CA VAL A 20 8.24 -0.48 -21.02
C VAL A 20 8.72 -1.48 -19.96
N HIS A 21 9.99 -1.37 -19.54
CA HIS A 21 10.53 -2.15 -18.44
C HIS A 21 9.69 -1.99 -17.16
N GLU A 22 9.18 -3.11 -16.68
CA GLU A 22 8.28 -3.18 -15.53
C GLU A 22 8.92 -2.63 -14.25
N VAL A 23 10.16 -3.01 -13.97
CA VAL A 23 10.90 -2.56 -12.78
C VAL A 23 11.08 -1.03 -12.80
N VAL A 24 11.49 -0.47 -13.94
CA VAL A 24 11.73 0.98 -14.05
C VAL A 24 10.41 1.75 -13.92
N SER A 25 9.37 1.34 -14.65
CA SER A 25 8.07 2.03 -14.63
C SER A 25 7.43 2.01 -13.23
N THR A 26 7.48 0.88 -12.53
CA THR A 26 6.90 0.75 -11.18
C THR A 26 7.67 1.56 -10.13
N ILE A 27 9.02 1.62 -10.21
CA ILE A 27 9.82 2.49 -9.34
C ILE A 27 9.48 3.96 -9.61
N MET A 28 9.39 4.39 -10.87
CA MET A 28 9.03 5.77 -11.22
C MET A 28 7.62 6.13 -10.76
N PHE A 29 6.65 5.22 -10.91
CA PHE A 29 5.28 5.41 -10.44
C PHE A 29 5.16 5.51 -8.92
N ASN A 30 6.10 4.92 -8.17
CA ASN A 30 6.18 5.12 -6.73
C ASN A 30 6.54 6.57 -6.39
N TRP A 31 7.57 7.12 -7.06
CA TRP A 31 7.93 8.54 -6.90
C TRP A 31 6.80 9.49 -7.33
N MET A 32 6.14 9.21 -8.46
CA MET A 32 4.97 9.99 -8.86
C MET A 32 3.86 9.95 -7.82
N ALA A 33 3.55 8.77 -7.25
CA ALA A 33 2.55 8.65 -6.18
C ALA A 33 2.94 9.45 -4.94
N PHE A 34 4.23 9.41 -4.56
CA PHE A 34 4.76 10.13 -3.42
C PHE A 34 4.59 11.65 -3.59
N TYR A 35 5.08 12.22 -4.69
CA TYR A 35 4.96 13.66 -4.94
C TYR A 35 3.52 14.09 -5.17
N PHE A 36 2.70 13.26 -5.83
CA PHE A 36 1.27 13.51 -5.98
C PHE A 36 0.55 13.57 -4.63
N THR A 37 0.89 12.65 -3.72
CA THR A 37 0.32 12.63 -2.36
C THR A 37 0.75 13.86 -1.57
N ILE A 38 2.03 14.24 -1.64
CA ILE A 38 2.52 15.48 -0.99
C ILE A 38 1.82 16.71 -1.55
N TYR A 39 1.66 16.80 -2.87
CA TYR A 39 0.92 17.89 -3.51
C TYR A 39 -0.51 18.00 -2.96
N LEU A 40 -1.24 16.87 -2.87
CA LEU A 40 -2.58 16.87 -2.29
C LEU A 40 -2.58 17.30 -0.82
N ILE A 41 -1.61 16.83 -0.03
CA ILE A 41 -1.48 17.20 1.39
C ILE A 41 -1.23 18.70 1.54
N VAL A 42 -0.28 19.27 0.81
CA VAL A 42 0.13 20.67 0.98
C VAL A 42 -0.94 21.64 0.49
N TYR A 43 -1.58 21.36 -0.64
CA TYR A 43 -2.49 22.33 -1.27
C TYR A 43 -3.96 22.15 -0.89
N TYR A 44 -4.41 20.93 -0.58
CA TYR A 44 -5.83 20.64 -0.38
C TYR A 44 -6.17 20.08 1.01
N LEU A 45 -5.24 19.36 1.64
CA LEU A 45 -5.47 18.65 2.91
C LEU A 45 -4.61 19.17 4.07
N ALA A 46 -4.04 20.36 3.93
CA ALA A 46 -3.19 20.97 4.95
C ALA A 46 -4.03 21.43 6.15
N GLU A 47 -3.56 21.14 7.35
CA GLU A 47 -4.21 21.62 8.57
C GLU A 47 -3.97 23.14 8.73
N PRO A 48 -5.02 23.95 8.99
CA PRO A 48 -4.85 25.39 9.19
C PRO A 48 -3.88 25.67 10.35
N GLY A 49 -2.75 26.30 10.07
CA GLY A 49 -1.74 26.67 11.07
C GLY A 49 -0.59 25.66 11.27
N ARG A 50 -0.63 24.49 10.62
CA ARG A 50 0.48 23.51 10.61
C ARG A 50 0.65 22.88 9.23
N ALA A 51 1.49 23.50 8.40
CA ALA A 51 1.78 23.02 7.04
C ALA A 51 2.51 21.65 7.00
N GLU A 52 3.08 21.22 8.13
CA GLU A 52 3.79 19.95 8.28
C GLU A 52 2.88 18.74 8.57
N ARG A 53 1.56 18.95 8.74
CA ARG A 53 0.61 17.88 9.07
C ARG A 53 -0.63 17.93 8.18
N SER A 54 -0.99 16.75 7.68
CA SER A 54 -2.29 16.54 7.04
C SER A 54 -3.40 16.57 8.09
N LEU A 55 -4.60 16.97 7.64
CA LEU A 55 -5.80 16.93 8.47
C LEU A 55 -5.94 15.57 9.17
N PRO A 56 -6.20 15.56 10.49
CA PRO A 56 -6.37 14.33 11.24
C PRO A 56 -7.50 13.50 10.63
N VAL A 57 -7.18 12.28 10.20
CA VAL A 57 -8.17 11.31 9.68
C VAL A 57 -9.27 11.11 10.72
N LEU A 58 -10.53 10.99 10.26
CA LEU A 58 -11.70 10.84 11.12
C LEU A 58 -11.46 9.79 12.23
N PRO A 59 -11.90 10.05 13.47
CA PRO A 59 -11.73 9.10 14.58
C PRO A 59 -12.32 7.72 14.30
N SER A 60 -13.39 7.64 13.49
CA SER A 60 -14.04 6.40 13.06
C SER A 60 -13.19 5.52 12.15
N SER A 61 -12.20 6.10 11.47
CA SER A 61 -11.33 5.40 10.52
C SER A 61 -9.98 5.04 11.14
N ARG A 62 -9.82 5.24 12.46
CA ARG A 62 -8.62 4.88 13.21
C ARG A 62 -8.83 3.53 13.87
N TYR A 63 -7.80 2.68 13.83
CA TYR A 63 -7.80 1.50 14.67
C TYR A 63 -7.71 1.91 16.15
N PRO A 64 -8.43 1.23 17.06
CA PRO A 64 -8.39 1.57 18.46
C PRO A 64 -7.00 1.32 19.06
N ILE A 65 -6.57 2.24 19.90
CA ILE A 65 -5.34 2.11 20.69
C ILE A 65 -5.64 1.15 21.84
N LEU A 66 -4.81 0.10 21.96
CA LEU A 66 -5.03 -0.98 22.93
C LEU A 66 -4.44 -0.66 24.31
N TRP A 67 -3.44 0.23 24.36
CA TRP A 67 -2.77 0.61 25.59
C TRP A 67 -2.59 2.13 25.68
N HIS A 68 -3.17 2.75 26.71
CA HIS A 68 -3.09 4.18 26.92
C HIS A 68 -1.64 4.59 27.24
N GLY A 69 -1.02 5.40 26.36
CA GLY A 69 0.39 5.81 26.46
C GLY A 69 1.34 5.09 25.52
N SER A 70 0.86 4.13 24.72
CA SER A 70 1.64 3.45 23.67
C SER A 70 1.01 3.66 22.29
N SER A 71 1.84 3.66 21.25
CA SER A 71 1.38 3.64 19.85
C SER A 71 0.79 2.27 19.43
N PHE A 72 0.65 1.34 20.39
CA PHE A 72 0.14 0.00 20.14
C PHE A 72 -1.35 0.01 19.81
N THR A 73 -1.63 -0.40 18.58
CA THR A 73 -2.93 -0.25 17.93
C THR A 73 -3.45 -1.62 17.51
N ALA A 74 -4.78 -1.82 17.48
CA ALA A 74 -5.41 -3.09 17.11
C ALA A 74 -5.04 -3.62 15.71
N VAL A 75 -4.44 -2.78 14.86
CA VAL A 75 -3.90 -3.19 13.56
C VAL A 75 -2.87 -4.31 13.66
N PHE A 76 -2.21 -4.47 14.82
CA PHE A 76 -1.26 -5.56 15.05
C PHE A 76 -1.90 -6.93 14.82
N PHE A 77 -3.09 -7.17 15.40
CA PHE A 77 -3.79 -8.44 15.23
C PHE A 77 -4.23 -8.66 13.78
N VAL A 78 -4.70 -7.60 13.12
CA VAL A 78 -5.05 -7.65 11.69
C VAL A 78 -3.84 -8.02 10.84
N ALA A 79 -2.68 -7.45 11.12
CA ALA A 79 -1.44 -7.75 10.42
C ALA A 79 -1.01 -9.21 10.62
N VAL A 80 -1.09 -9.73 11.85
CA VAL A 80 -0.77 -11.14 12.14
C VAL A 80 -1.69 -12.09 11.38
N VAL A 81 -3.01 -11.85 11.42
CA VAL A 81 -3.99 -12.65 10.67
C VAL A 81 -3.71 -12.60 9.17
N PHE A 82 -3.37 -11.42 8.64
CA PHE A 82 -3.01 -11.28 7.24
C PHE A 82 -1.75 -12.05 6.87
N CYS A 83 -0.69 -12.00 7.69
CA CYS A 83 0.52 -12.80 7.48
C CYS A 83 0.23 -14.30 7.46
N ILE A 84 -0.61 -14.78 8.40
CA ILE A 84 -1.03 -16.20 8.43
C ILE A 84 -1.83 -16.55 7.17
N ALA A 85 -2.73 -15.67 6.74
CA ALA A 85 -3.52 -15.88 5.52
C ALA A 85 -2.62 -15.96 4.27
N VAL A 86 -1.63 -15.08 4.14
CA VAL A 86 -0.65 -15.10 3.05
C VAL A 86 0.21 -16.36 3.10
N TYR A 87 0.67 -16.75 4.29
CA TYR A 87 1.40 -18.01 4.46
C TYR A 87 0.57 -19.21 4.00
N PHE A 88 -0.69 -19.29 4.44
CA PHE A 88 -1.58 -20.37 4.04
C PHE A 88 -1.83 -20.36 2.54
N PHE A 89 -2.05 -19.18 1.95
CA PHE A 89 -2.22 -19.01 0.51
C PHE A 89 -1.01 -19.50 -0.27
N LEU A 90 0.21 -19.10 0.12
CA LEU A 90 1.42 -19.48 -0.60
C LEU A 90 1.77 -20.97 -0.45
N TRP A 91 1.54 -21.58 0.72
CA TRP A 91 1.94 -22.97 0.98
C TRP A 91 0.85 -24.00 0.68
N ASN A 92 -0.44 -23.67 0.83
CA ASN A 92 -1.54 -24.63 0.74
C ASN A 92 -2.41 -24.46 -0.51
N THR A 93 -2.08 -23.56 -1.43
CA THR A 93 -2.82 -23.39 -2.70
C THR A 93 -1.97 -23.73 -3.92
N LYS A 94 -2.63 -24.19 -5.00
CA LYS A 94 -1.98 -24.52 -6.28
C LYS A 94 -1.32 -23.28 -6.91
N LEU A 95 -2.01 -22.14 -6.89
CA LEU A 95 -1.47 -20.86 -7.38
C LEU A 95 -0.22 -20.43 -6.59
N GLY A 96 -0.23 -20.56 -5.27
CA GLY A 96 0.93 -20.27 -4.43
C GLY A 96 2.13 -21.17 -4.72
N TYR A 97 1.88 -22.44 -5.07
CA TYR A 97 2.91 -23.38 -5.49
C TYR A 97 3.51 -22.99 -6.86
N GLU A 98 2.68 -22.67 -7.85
CA GLU A 98 3.12 -22.23 -9.18
C GLU A 98 3.98 -20.96 -9.13
N ILE A 99 3.60 -19.97 -8.31
CA ILE A 99 4.37 -18.73 -8.11
C ILE A 99 5.77 -19.04 -7.56
N ARG A 100 5.88 -19.95 -6.60
CA ARG A 100 7.18 -20.31 -5.99
C ARG A 100 8.09 -21.08 -6.96
N LEU A 101 7.52 -21.96 -7.79
CA LEU A 101 8.27 -22.70 -8.81
C LEU A 101 8.83 -21.79 -9.90
N MET A 102 8.06 -20.79 -10.34
CA MET A 102 8.53 -19.85 -11.36
C MET A 102 9.70 -18.99 -10.88
N GLY A 103 9.78 -18.70 -9.57
CA GLY A 103 10.88 -17.93 -8.98
C GLY A 103 12.15 -18.74 -8.65
N SER A 104 12.15 -20.07 -8.82
CA SER A 104 13.30 -20.93 -8.53
C SER A 104 14.15 -21.32 -9.76
N ASN A 105 13.91 -20.72 -10.92
CA ASN A 105 14.72 -20.83 -12.14
C ASN A 105 15.56 -19.56 -12.35
#